data_AF-A0A1H6X3Z2-F1
#
_entry.id   AF-A0A1H6X3Z2-F1
#
_cell.length_a   1.000
_cell.length_b   1.000
_cell.length_c   1.000
_cell.angle_alpha   90.00
_cell.angle_beta   90.00
_cell.angle_gamma   90.00
#
_symmetry.space_group_name_H-M   'P 1'
#
loop_
_entity.id
_entity.type
_entity.pdbx_description
1 polymer ?
#
loop_
_entity_poly.entity_id
_entity_poly.type
_entity_poly.pdbx_seq_one_letter_code
_entity_poly.pdbx_strand_id
1 'polypeptide(L)' 'KVLFGKAHTYEEAAEIIYRTYEYYIYRYPQKRFHGKTANQVRQEALTANTPEQYPIAPNRRIERF' A
#
# COMPACT_ATOMS: atom_id res chain seq x y z
N LYS A 1 -11.56 5.25 9.14
CA LYS A 1 -11.80 6.47 8.33
C LYS A 1 -12.18 6.02 6.92
N VAL A 2 -13.30 6.49 6.39
CA VAL A 2 -13.67 6.26 4.99
C VAL A 2 -12.95 7.32 4.13
N LEU A 3 -12.29 6.91 3.04
CA LEU A 3 -11.54 7.82 2.17
C LEU A 3 -12.45 8.54 1.15
N PHE A 4 -13.39 7.81 0.57
CA PHE A 4 -14.38 8.32 -0.39
C PHE A 4 -15.75 7.70 -0.12
N GLY A 5 -16.82 8.42 -0.45
CA GLY A 5 -18.21 7.97 -0.27
C GLY A 5 -18.60 6.82 -1.21
N LYS A 6 -19.90 6.50 -1.24
CA LYS A 6 -20.43 5.55 -2.23
C LYS A 6 -20.44 6.19 -3.62
N ALA A 7 -20.04 5.43 -4.63
CA ALA A 7 -20.23 5.81 -6.03
C ALA A 7 -21.68 5.56 -6.46
N HIS A 8 -22.17 6.37 -7.39
CA HIS A 8 -23.48 6.26 -8.03
C HIS A 8 -23.37 5.94 -9.52
N THR A 9 -22.20 6.15 -10.12
CA THR A 9 -21.90 5.77 -11.51
C THR A 9 -20.65 4.88 -11.60
N TYR A 10 -20.44 4.29 -12.79
CA TYR A 10 -19.23 3.53 -13.08
C TYR A 10 -17.98 4.42 -13.07
N GLU A 11 -18.09 5.61 -13.66
CA GLU A 11 -16.99 6.58 -13.77
C GLU A 11 -16.55 7.05 -12.38
N GLU A 12 -17.51 7.33 -11.49
CA GLU A 12 -17.23 7.66 -10.10
C GLU A 12 -16.57 6.49 -9.36
N ALA A 13 -17.02 5.27 -9.59
CA ALA A 13 -16.41 4.08 -8.99
C ALA A 13 -14.95 3.91 -9.45
N ALA A 14 -14.69 4.08 -10.74
CA ALA A 14 -13.34 4.05 -11.30
C ALA A 14 -12.45 5.14 -10.69
N GLU A 15 -12.94 6.38 -10.62
CA GLU A 15 -12.20 7.50 -10.01
C GLU A 15 -11.86 7.21 -8.54
N ILE A 16 -12.84 6.75 -7.76
CA ILE A 16 -12.64 6.40 -6.35
C ILE A 16 -11.56 5.34 -6.19
N ILE A 17 -11.54 4.32 -7.05
CA ILE A 17 -10.51 3.29 -7.04
C ILE A 17 -9.13 3.91 -7.30
N TYR A 18 -8.98 4.72 -8.36
CA TYR A 18 -7.71 5.37 -8.67
C TYR A 18 -7.20 6.26 -7.55
N ARG A 19 -8.07 7.09 -6.97
CA ARG A 19 -7.72 7.99 -5.87
C ARG A 19 -7.41 7.23 -4.58
N THR A 20 -8.07 6.09 -4.36
CA THR A 20 -7.76 5.20 -3.24
C THR A 20 -6.34 4.63 -3.39
N TYR A 21 -5.97 4.16 -4.57
CA TYR A 21 -4.61 3.70 -4.83
C TYR A 21 -3.57 4.81 -4.67
N GLU A 22 -3.83 6.00 -5.23
CA GLU A 22 -2.94 7.16 -5.10
C GLU A 22 -2.68 7.49 -3.63
N TYR A 23 -3.74 7.54 -2.81
CA TYR A 23 -3.60 7.78 -1.38
C TYR A 23 -2.70 6.73 -0.69
N TYR A 24 -2.96 5.43 -0.89
CA TYR A 24 -2.19 4.38 -0.21
C TYR A 24 -0.75 4.26 -0.70
N ILE A 25 -0.48 4.64 -1.95
CA ILE A 25 0.86 4.60 -2.53
C ILE A 25 1.69 5.81 -2.08
N TYR A 26 1.12 7.02 -2.15
CA TYR A 26 1.89 8.26 -2.03
C TYR A 26 1.68 9.02 -0.74
N ARG A 27 0.54 8.84 -0.05
CA ARG A 27 0.12 9.70 1.06
C ARG A 27 0.03 8.99 2.40
N TYR A 28 0.00 7.66 2.43
CA TYR A 28 -0.20 6.88 3.65
C TYR A 28 1.11 6.23 4.16
N PRO A 29 1.74 6.81 5.21
CA PRO A 29 2.79 6.16 5.99
C PRO A 29 2.35 4.80 6.54
N GLN A 30 3.16 3.76 6.33
CA GLN A 30 2.85 2.42 6.81
C GLN A 30 3.83 2.02 7.92
N LYS A 31 3.30 1.51 9.04
CA LYS A 31 4.11 1.02 10.17
C LYS A 31 5.08 -0.08 9.75
N ARG A 32 4.67 -0.97 8.83
CA ARG A 32 5.53 -2.02 8.28
C ARG A 32 6.74 -1.45 7.54
N PHE A 33 6.60 -0.27 6.92
CA PHE A 33 7.66 0.43 6.21
C PHE A 33 8.36 1.47 7.10
N HIS A 34 8.35 1.27 8.42
CA HIS A 34 8.97 2.19 9.39
C HIS A 34 8.48 3.64 9.25
N GLY A 35 7.21 3.84 8.86
CA GLY A 35 6.62 5.16 8.68
C GLY A 35 6.82 5.77 7.29
N LYS A 36 7.39 5.04 6.33
CA LYS A 36 7.47 5.45 4.92
C LYS A 36 6.20 5.11 4.16
N THR A 37 5.97 5.81 3.05
CA THR A 37 4.95 5.43 2.06
C THR A 37 5.47 4.35 1.12
N ALA A 38 4.55 3.63 0.45
CA ALA A 38 4.95 2.58 -0.48
C ALA A 38 5.79 3.14 -1.64
N ASN A 39 5.49 4.36 -2.11
CA ASN A 39 6.30 5.02 -3.13
C ASN A 39 7.72 5.32 -2.62
N GLN A 40 7.88 5.83 -1.40
CA GLN A 40 9.23 6.09 -0.84
C GLN A 40 10.06 4.81 -0.79
N VAL A 41 9.49 3.72 -0.26
CA VAL A 41 10.15 2.41 -0.24
C VAL A 41 10.56 1.96 -1.65
N ARG A 42 9.68 2.14 -2.64
CA ARG A 42 9.98 1.79 -4.04
C ARG A 42 11.15 2.60 -4.59
N GLN A 43 11.15 3.92 -4.39
CA GLN A 43 12.23 4.78 -4.90
C GLN A 43 13.57 4.42 -4.27
N GLU A 44 13.60 4.21 -2.96
CA GLU A 44 14.81 3.78 -2.25
C GLU A 44 15.32 2.43 -2.78
N ALA A 45 14.43 1.44 -2.92
CA ALA A 45 14.78 0.12 -3.45
C ALA A 45 15.34 0.17 -4.89
N LEU A 46 14.80 1.04 -5.75
CA LEU A 46 15.30 1.21 -7.12
C LEU A 46 16.73 1.80 -7.16
N THR A 47 17.13 2.55 -6.14
CA THR A 47 18.45 3.17 -6.04
C THR A 47 19.46 2.38 -5.23
N ALA A 48 19.01 1.38 -4.46
CA ALA A 48 19.86 0.62 -3.55
C ALA A 48 20.49 -0.61 -4.24
N ASN A 49 21.80 -0.80 -4.06
CA ASN A 49 22.48 -2.05 -4.46
C ASN A 49 21.94 -3.27 -3.70
N THR A 50 21.44 -3.06 -2.47
CA THR A 50 20.82 -4.10 -1.66
C THR A 50 19.58 -3.51 -0.98
N PRO A 51 18.38 -3.69 -1.57
CA PRO A 51 17.14 -3.14 -1.02
C PRO A 51 16.80 -3.72 0.36
N GLU A 52 16.26 -2.88 1.24
CA GLU A 52 15.73 -3.31 2.53
C GLU A 52 14.56 -4.29 2.33
N GLN A 53 14.55 -5.36 3.12
CA GLN A 53 13.53 -6.39 3.06
C GLN A 53 12.46 -6.14 4.12
N TYR A 54 11.21 -6.18 3.68
CA TYR A 54 10.05 -6.06 4.56
C TYR A 54 9.28 -7.39 4.55
N PRO A 55 9.72 -8.44 5.28
CA PRO A 55 9.03 -9.73 5.25
C PRO A 55 7.59 -9.61 5.77
N ILE A 56 6.68 -10.43 5.22
CA ILE A 56 5.34 -10.60 5.77
C ILE A 56 5.46 -11.56 6.95
N ALA A 57 4.90 -11.21 8.11
CA ALA A 57 4.90 -12.10 9.25
C ALA A 57 4.20 -13.43 8.89
N PRO A 58 4.80 -14.58 9.21
CA PRO A 58 4.24 -15.88 8.86
C PRO A 58 2.90 -16.08 9.56
N ASN A 59 1.92 -16.61 8.82
CA ASN A 59 0.63 -16.98 9.39
C ASN A 59 0.70 -18.41 9.94
N ARG A 60 0.93 -18.52 11.25
CA ARG A 60 1.01 -19.81 11.98
C ARG A 60 -0.22 -20.71 11.85
N ARG A 61 -1.37 -20.19 11.38
CA ARG A 61 -2.58 -20.99 11.14
C ARG A 61 -2.55 -21.76 9.82
N ILE A 62 -1.69 -21.36 8.88
CA ILE A 62 -1.56 -21.97 7.55
C ILE A 62 -0.39 -22.96 7.50
N GLU A 63 0.56 -22.88 8.44
CA GLU A 63 1.74 -23.77 8.53
C GLU A 63 1.42 -25.25 8.84
N ARG A 64 0.16 -25.62 9.10
CA ARG A 64 -0.25 -26.98 9.52
C ARG A 64 -0.88 -27.84 8.41
N PHE A 65 -0.74 -27.47 7.14
CA PHE A 65 -1.20 -28.30 6.01
C PHE A 65 -0.04 -28.80 5.16
#